data_AF-A0A7W9UYL4-F1
#
_entry.id   AF-A0A7W9UYL4-F1
#
_cell.length_a   1.000
_cell.length_b   1.000
_cell.length_c   1.000
_cell.angle_alpha   90.00
_cell.angle_beta   90.00
_cell.angle_gamma   90.00
#
_symmetry.space_group_name_H-M   'P 1'
#
loop_
_entity.id
_entity.type
_entity.pdbx_description
1 polymer ?
#
loop_
_entity_poly.entity_id
_entity_poly.type
_entity_poly.pdbx_seq_one_letter_code
_entity_poly.pdbx_strand_id
1 'polypeptide(L)'
;MISSDNGASEGQPAPAPDHATDRGASRPGSGPGSGPSPAVGLRDGATDPDPNGASAPVPALASSHAHAHAPEPASTHPSTSSPVADTTEVGSAAYPRDAAERDAAPQFVLPLVVRVEKAAPPPRTDALETAARAVLTLLCDERATAVDGAWAEAVRDWQDARIRKVVRRARGAEWRRACELPGITVSGAHTEVRVFPPVPLDGWPKELAKLQVSGTELDDPQPPVTPGPEVPVLWLNPELEMSAGKAMAQAGHAAQLAWWELADAQREAWRRADFALAVRVAAPEHWAALTRSGLPVVRDAGFTEIAPGSCTVVADHPIFRGRPWEL
;
A
#
# COMPACT_ATOMS: atom_id res chain seq x y z
N MET A 1 37.52 -42.56 -45.64
CA MET A 1 38.72 -41.94 -45.02
C MET A 1 38.24 -41.31 -43.73
N ILE A 2 38.20 -42.05 -42.61
CA ILE A 2 39.26 -42.20 -41.58
C ILE A 2 39.50 -40.81 -40.94
N SER A 3 38.86 -40.47 -39.81
CA SER A 3 39.14 -40.87 -38.41
C SER A 3 40.30 -40.13 -37.74
N SER A 4 40.01 -39.74 -36.50
CA SER A 4 40.89 -39.58 -35.32
C SER A 4 41.48 -38.19 -35.06
N ASP A 5 41.86 -37.81 -33.84
CA ASP A 5 41.39 -38.00 -32.46
C ASP A 5 42.38 -37.18 -31.60
N ASN A 6 41.92 -36.68 -30.47
CA ASN A 6 42.65 -36.35 -29.23
C ASN A 6 43.86 -35.39 -29.15
N GLY A 7 43.83 -34.58 -28.07
CA GLY A 7 44.96 -33.80 -27.58
C GLY A 7 44.62 -32.94 -26.37
N ALA A 8 44.14 -33.55 -25.29
CA ALA A 8 44.10 -32.94 -23.96
C ALA A 8 45.53 -32.80 -23.40
N SER A 9 45.85 -31.67 -22.75
CA SER A 9 47.02 -31.57 -21.88
C SER A 9 46.65 -30.83 -20.60
N GLU A 10 47.05 -31.47 -19.52
CA GLU A 10 46.81 -31.20 -18.11
C GLU A 10 47.25 -29.80 -17.65
N GLY A 11 46.37 -29.12 -16.91
CA GLY A 11 46.72 -28.03 -16.00
C GLY A 11 46.79 -28.56 -14.58
N GLN A 12 48.00 -28.58 -14.03
CA GLN A 12 48.34 -29.09 -12.69
C GLN A 12 47.84 -28.14 -11.56
N PRO A 13 47.46 -28.64 -10.37
CA PRO A 13 46.76 -27.87 -9.33
C PRO A 13 47.67 -27.36 -8.20
N ALA A 14 47.30 -26.28 -7.52
CA ALA A 14 47.69 -25.93 -6.13
C ALA A 14 47.00 -24.63 -5.64
N PRO A 15 46.92 -24.33 -4.34
CA PRO A 15 46.45 -25.19 -3.24
C PRO A 15 45.41 -24.48 -2.34
N ALA A 16 44.67 -25.26 -1.55
CA ALA A 16 43.77 -24.81 -0.47
C ALA A 16 44.57 -24.46 0.81
N PRO A 17 43.95 -23.76 1.80
CA PRO A 17 44.66 -22.92 2.76
C PRO A 17 45.21 -23.67 3.98
N ASP A 18 46.31 -23.13 4.52
CA ASP A 18 46.94 -23.60 5.77
C ASP A 18 46.08 -23.30 6.99
N HIS A 19 45.84 -24.35 7.78
CA HIS A 19 45.44 -24.32 9.17
C HIS A 19 46.62 -24.75 10.05
N ALA A 20 47.03 -23.90 11.00
CA ALA A 20 47.68 -24.28 12.25
C ALA A 20 47.42 -23.13 13.27
N THR A 21 46.63 -23.28 14.34
CA THR A 21 46.95 -23.89 15.66
C THR A 21 48.29 -23.38 16.22
N ASP A 22 48.44 -22.85 17.43
CA ASP A 22 47.97 -23.38 18.72
C ASP A 22 48.42 -22.46 19.90
N ARG A 23 47.76 -22.61 21.06
CA ARG A 23 48.11 -22.26 22.47
C ARG A 23 48.16 -20.78 22.86
N GLY A 24 47.39 -20.29 23.85
CA GLY A 24 47.20 -20.77 25.24
C GLY A 24 47.78 -19.67 26.16
N ALA A 25 47.32 -19.32 27.35
CA ALA A 25 46.31 -19.79 28.29
C ALA A 25 46.07 -18.65 29.33
N SER A 26 44.94 -18.70 30.07
CA SER A 26 44.75 -18.39 31.52
C SER A 26 45.23 -17.03 32.09
N ARG A 27 44.58 -16.29 33.00
CA ARG A 27 43.37 -16.37 33.86
C ARG A 27 43.20 -14.97 34.56
N PRO A 28 42.27 -14.72 35.51
CA PRO A 28 41.53 -13.46 35.65
C PRO A 28 42.08 -12.51 36.74
N GLY A 29 41.60 -11.25 36.72
CA GLY A 29 41.80 -10.27 37.79
C GLY A 29 40.48 -9.56 38.14
N SER A 30 40.02 -9.81 39.36
CA SER A 30 38.91 -9.11 40.03
C SER A 30 39.41 -7.82 40.68
N GLY A 31 38.54 -6.80 40.81
CA GLY A 31 38.80 -5.67 41.69
C GLY A 31 37.84 -4.49 41.49
N PRO A 32 36.89 -4.22 42.40
CA PRO A 32 36.02 -3.07 42.38
C PRO A 32 36.64 -1.89 43.15
N GLY A 33 36.32 -0.66 42.79
CA GLY A 33 36.72 0.50 43.57
C GLY A 33 36.06 1.78 43.13
N SER A 34 35.09 2.27 43.90
CA SER A 34 34.86 3.70 44.15
C SER A 34 33.98 3.86 45.38
N GLY A 35 34.56 4.50 46.41
CA GLY A 35 33.94 4.86 47.68
C GLY A 35 33.20 6.23 47.64
N PRO A 36 32.83 6.78 48.81
CA PRO A 36 31.58 7.54 49.00
C PRO A 36 31.68 9.09 49.01
N SER A 37 30.49 9.72 48.98
CA SER A 37 30.00 11.13 49.14
C SER A 37 30.67 12.01 50.24
N PRO A 38 30.27 13.29 50.57
CA PRO A 38 29.07 14.10 50.20
C PRO A 38 29.23 15.67 50.08
N ALA A 39 28.12 16.38 49.74
CA ALA A 39 27.64 17.69 50.25
C ALA A 39 26.43 18.16 49.39
N VAL A 40 25.16 18.12 49.83
CA VAL A 40 24.37 19.05 50.69
C VAL A 40 24.26 20.50 50.16
N GLY A 41 23.03 20.92 49.83
CA GLY A 41 22.63 22.32 49.69
C GLY A 41 21.22 22.56 49.11
N LEU A 42 20.20 22.58 49.99
CA LEU A 42 18.88 23.28 49.98
C LEU A 42 18.05 23.37 48.68
N ARG A 43 16.84 22.78 48.60
CA ARG A 43 15.51 23.18 49.16
C ARG A 43 14.95 24.51 48.64
N ASP A 44 13.90 24.40 47.82
CA ASP A 44 12.56 25.03 47.87
C ASP A 44 11.76 24.39 46.71
N GLY A 45 10.51 23.92 46.76
CA GLY A 45 9.35 24.22 47.59
C GLY A 45 8.22 24.70 46.66
N ALA A 46 7.26 23.82 46.29
CA ALA A 46 5.87 24.09 45.81
C ALA A 46 5.38 22.95 44.87
N THR A 47 4.58 22.00 45.37
CA THR A 47 3.11 21.88 45.21
C THR A 47 2.62 21.66 43.78
N ASP A 48 2.25 20.40 43.52
CA ASP A 48 1.23 19.95 42.57
C ASP A 48 -0.08 20.77 42.72
N PRO A 49 -0.80 20.97 41.61
CA PRO A 49 -2.14 20.39 41.60
C PRO A 49 -2.54 19.77 40.26
N ASP A 50 -3.02 18.54 40.36
CA ASP A 50 -4.07 17.99 39.49
C ASP A 50 -5.35 18.82 39.71
N PRO A 51 -6.10 19.18 38.64
CA PRO A 51 -7.49 18.74 38.67
C PRO A 51 -8.04 18.36 37.31
N ASN A 52 -8.43 17.10 37.24
CA ASN A 52 -9.58 16.61 36.49
C ASN A 52 -10.83 17.47 36.78
N GLY A 53 -11.24 18.29 35.81
CA GLY A 53 -12.41 19.15 35.88
C GLY A 53 -13.29 18.95 34.65
N ALA A 54 -14.34 18.15 34.82
CA ALA A 54 -15.38 17.93 33.83
C ALA A 54 -16.02 19.25 33.35
N SER A 55 -16.25 19.38 32.05
CA SER A 55 -17.20 20.35 31.50
C SER A 55 -18.20 19.66 30.57
N ALA A 56 -19.46 19.85 30.92
CA ALA A 56 -20.67 19.34 30.31
C ALA A 56 -20.98 20.06 28.96
N PRO A 57 -21.95 19.56 28.18
CA PRO A 57 -22.09 19.88 26.76
C PRO A 57 -22.85 21.18 26.50
N VAL A 58 -22.53 21.80 25.35
CA VAL A 58 -23.20 22.97 24.77
C VAL A 58 -24.56 22.54 24.16
N PRO A 59 -25.67 23.27 24.39
CA PRO A 59 -26.98 22.84 23.89
C PRO A 59 -27.15 23.15 22.40
N ALA A 60 -27.76 22.20 21.68
CA ALA A 60 -28.24 22.36 20.31
C ALA A 60 -29.49 23.24 20.29
N LEU A 61 -29.49 24.26 19.44
CA LEU A 61 -30.67 25.04 19.08
C LEU A 61 -31.58 24.20 18.17
N ALA A 62 -32.73 23.83 18.70
CA ALA A 62 -33.86 23.33 17.94
C ALA A 62 -34.58 24.51 17.27
N SER A 63 -34.82 24.41 15.96
CA SER A 63 -35.84 25.21 15.28
C SER A 63 -36.96 24.27 14.84
N SER A 64 -38.13 24.47 15.44
CA SER A 64 -39.40 23.90 14.99
C SER A 64 -39.94 24.72 13.83
N HIS A 65 -40.42 24.08 12.77
CA HIS A 65 -41.61 24.52 12.06
C HIS A 65 -42.41 23.30 11.61
N ALA A 66 -43.70 23.36 11.89
CA ALA A 66 -44.69 22.33 11.64
C ALA A 66 -45.61 22.74 10.47
N HIS A 67 -46.20 21.72 9.82
CA HIS A 67 -47.44 21.74 9.01
C HIS A 67 -47.38 22.51 7.66
N ALA A 68 -47.97 22.08 6.54
CA ALA A 68 -48.88 20.98 6.22
C ALA A 68 -49.02 20.83 4.68
N HIS A 69 -49.66 19.72 4.28
CA HIS A 69 -50.51 19.52 3.10
C HIS A 69 -49.92 19.33 1.67
N ALA A 70 -50.07 18.08 1.21
CA ALA A 70 -50.26 17.69 -0.20
C ALA A 70 -51.63 18.16 -0.75
N PRO A 71 -51.82 18.12 -2.08
CA PRO A 71 -52.47 16.92 -2.66
C PRO A 71 -51.95 16.47 -4.04
N GLU A 72 -52.17 15.18 -4.36
CA GLU A 72 -52.18 14.60 -5.72
C GLU A 72 -53.37 15.12 -6.56
N PRO A 73 -53.41 14.83 -7.89
CA PRO A 73 -54.30 13.72 -8.28
C PRO A 73 -53.84 12.84 -9.49
N ALA A 74 -54.14 11.55 -9.34
CA ALA A 74 -54.87 10.63 -10.23
C ALA A 74 -54.52 10.43 -11.73
N SER A 75 -54.40 9.14 -12.05
CA SER A 75 -54.24 8.41 -13.30
C SER A 75 -55.33 8.61 -14.37
N THR A 76 -54.97 8.43 -15.66
CA THR A 76 -55.78 7.66 -16.65
C THR A 76 -55.01 7.36 -17.94
N HIS A 77 -55.02 6.08 -18.37
CA HIS A 77 -54.75 5.64 -19.75
C HIS A 77 -56.06 5.67 -20.58
N PRO A 78 -55.99 5.67 -21.93
CA PRO A 78 -56.20 4.39 -22.62
C PRO A 78 -55.40 4.13 -23.93
N SER A 79 -55.38 2.84 -24.23
CA SER A 79 -54.90 1.96 -25.31
C SER A 79 -54.79 2.38 -26.80
N THR A 80 -53.93 1.57 -27.47
CA THR A 80 -53.93 1.01 -28.85
C THR A 80 -53.44 1.82 -30.06
N SER A 81 -52.28 1.44 -30.64
CA SER A 81 -52.18 0.52 -31.81
C SER A 81 -50.73 0.23 -32.23
N SER A 82 -50.40 -1.04 -32.52
CA SER A 82 -49.25 -1.52 -33.34
C SER A 82 -49.44 -1.13 -34.83
N PRO A 83 -48.45 -1.22 -35.77
CA PRO A 83 -47.45 -2.30 -35.88
C PRO A 83 -46.07 -2.04 -36.57
N VAL A 84 -45.25 -3.11 -36.57
CA VAL A 84 -44.12 -3.48 -37.45
C VAL A 84 -42.77 -2.74 -37.29
N ALA A 85 -41.74 -3.43 -36.78
CA ALA A 85 -40.65 -4.00 -37.60
C ALA A 85 -39.54 -4.58 -36.69
N ASP A 86 -39.12 -5.78 -37.06
CA ASP A 86 -38.01 -6.55 -36.52
C ASP A 86 -36.68 -5.83 -36.80
N THR A 87 -35.90 -5.55 -35.77
CA THR A 87 -34.46 -5.34 -35.91
C THR A 87 -33.75 -5.77 -34.64
N THR A 88 -32.93 -6.79 -34.80
CA THR A 88 -31.90 -7.24 -33.89
C THR A 88 -31.03 -6.09 -33.38
N GLU A 89 -31.01 -5.86 -32.07
CA GLU A 89 -29.96 -5.07 -31.43
C GLU A 89 -29.38 -5.81 -30.23
N VAL A 90 -28.11 -6.17 -30.39
CA VAL A 90 -27.23 -6.73 -29.38
C VAL A 90 -27.03 -5.64 -28.32
N GLY A 91 -27.60 -5.84 -27.13
CA GLY A 91 -27.52 -4.91 -26.00
C GLY A 91 -26.12 -4.81 -25.42
N SER A 92 -25.29 -3.97 -26.03
CA SER A 92 -24.17 -3.30 -25.40
C SER A 92 -24.72 -2.25 -24.42
N ALA A 93 -24.50 -2.43 -23.11
CA ALA A 93 -24.57 -1.34 -22.14
C ALA A 93 -23.83 -1.69 -20.84
N ALA A 94 -22.52 -1.48 -20.81
CA ALA A 94 -21.83 -1.20 -19.55
C ALA A 94 -22.24 0.21 -19.11
N TYR A 95 -23.35 0.31 -18.40
CA TYR A 95 -23.81 1.57 -17.82
C TYR A 95 -22.92 1.91 -16.60
N PRO A 96 -22.43 3.15 -16.44
CA PRO A 96 -21.79 3.54 -15.19
C PRO A 96 -22.83 3.48 -14.06
N ARG A 97 -22.64 2.57 -13.11
CA ARG A 97 -23.48 2.47 -11.91
C ARG A 97 -23.51 3.82 -11.20
N ASP A 98 -24.68 4.21 -10.70
CA ASP A 98 -24.85 5.41 -9.89
C ASP A 98 -23.96 5.29 -8.62
N ALA A 99 -23.43 6.41 -8.14
CA ALA A 99 -22.62 6.44 -6.92
C ALA A 99 -23.38 5.85 -5.72
N ALA A 100 -24.70 6.03 -5.67
CA ALA A 100 -25.57 5.45 -4.64
C ALA A 100 -25.61 3.90 -4.70
N GLU A 101 -25.61 3.31 -5.90
CA GLU A 101 -25.60 1.85 -6.08
C GLU A 101 -24.24 1.25 -5.71
N ARG A 102 -23.13 1.94 -6.02
CA ARG A 102 -21.79 1.53 -5.59
C ARG A 102 -21.63 1.53 -4.08
N ASP A 103 -22.32 2.43 -3.37
CA ASP A 103 -22.25 2.51 -1.90
C ASP A 103 -23.09 1.44 -1.20
N ALA A 104 -24.16 0.95 -1.86
CA ALA A 104 -25.02 -0.12 -1.38
C ALA A 104 -24.48 -1.53 -1.66
N ALA A 105 -23.53 -1.68 -2.59
CA ALA A 105 -22.90 -2.96 -2.91
C ALA A 105 -22.00 -3.46 -1.75
N PRO A 106 -21.83 -4.80 -1.60
CA PRO A 106 -20.86 -5.37 -0.66
C PRO A 106 -19.47 -4.74 -0.86
N GLN A 107 -18.93 -4.13 0.19
CA GLN A 107 -17.64 -3.46 0.12
C GLN A 107 -16.51 -4.45 0.40
N PHE A 108 -15.50 -4.41 -0.45
CA PHE A 108 -14.28 -5.19 -0.27
C PHE A 108 -13.10 -4.30 0.13
N VAL A 109 -12.09 -4.92 0.71
CA VAL A 109 -10.82 -4.28 1.05
C VAL A 109 -9.69 -5.19 0.62
N LEU A 110 -8.63 -4.60 0.06
CA LEU A 110 -7.39 -5.30 -0.22
C LEU A 110 -6.49 -5.28 1.02
N PRO A 111 -6.25 -6.42 1.68
CA PRO A 111 -5.34 -6.49 2.82
C PRO A 111 -3.89 -6.59 2.35
N LEU A 112 -3.03 -5.85 3.03
CA LEU A 112 -1.58 -6.06 2.99
C LEU A 112 -1.09 -6.23 4.43
N VAL A 113 -0.07 -7.07 4.60
CA VAL A 113 0.66 -7.21 5.86
C VAL A 113 2.13 -6.96 5.60
N VAL A 114 2.72 -6.00 6.31
CA VAL A 114 4.16 -5.78 6.32
C VAL A 114 4.81 -6.50 7.49
N ARG A 115 5.93 -7.17 7.23
CA ARG A 115 6.75 -7.78 8.27
C ARG A 115 7.60 -6.71 8.95
N VAL A 116 7.40 -6.52 10.25
CA VAL A 116 8.14 -5.52 11.05
C VAL A 116 8.69 -6.18 12.32
N GLU A 117 9.93 -6.67 12.24
CA GLU A 117 10.61 -7.24 13.40
C GLU A 117 11.17 -6.13 14.31
N LYS A 118 11.11 -6.32 15.63
CA LYS A 118 11.59 -5.31 16.60
C LYS A 118 13.09 -5.01 16.46
N ALA A 119 13.89 -6.04 16.21
CA ALA A 119 15.34 -5.93 16.17
C ALA A 119 15.87 -5.37 14.84
N ALA A 120 15.04 -5.40 13.80
CA ALA A 120 15.41 -4.98 12.45
C ALA A 120 14.15 -4.48 11.73
N PRO A 121 13.61 -3.31 12.12
CA PRO A 121 12.53 -2.69 11.37
C PRO A 121 13.03 -2.35 9.95
N PRO A 122 12.20 -2.55 8.92
CA PRO A 122 12.61 -2.22 7.56
C PRO A 122 12.73 -0.71 7.34
N PRO A 123 13.59 -0.26 6.41
CA PRO A 123 13.56 1.12 5.92
C PRO A 123 12.19 1.49 5.37
N ARG A 124 11.73 2.72 5.66
CA ARG A 124 10.43 3.22 5.21
C ARG A 124 10.27 3.12 3.70
N THR A 125 11.28 3.57 2.94
CA THR A 125 11.23 3.60 1.47
C THR A 125 11.11 2.20 0.87
N ASP A 126 11.89 1.23 1.37
CA ASP A 126 11.83 -0.15 0.91
C ASP A 126 10.46 -0.79 1.20
N ALA A 127 9.84 -0.46 2.34
CA ALA A 127 8.49 -0.92 2.64
C ALA A 127 7.44 -0.34 1.69
N LEU A 128 7.53 0.96 1.37
CA LEU A 128 6.62 1.63 0.43
C LEU A 128 6.73 1.04 -0.98
N GLU A 129 7.96 0.88 -1.48
CA GLU A 129 8.25 0.29 -2.79
C GLU A 129 7.75 -1.17 -2.86
N THR A 130 8.01 -1.94 -1.80
CA THR A 130 7.57 -3.35 -1.73
C THR A 130 6.04 -3.48 -1.67
N ALA A 131 5.34 -2.59 -0.97
CA ALA A 131 3.87 -2.61 -0.95
C ALA A 131 3.26 -2.25 -2.31
N ALA A 132 3.83 -1.25 -3.00
CA ALA A 132 3.39 -0.90 -4.35
C ALA A 132 3.57 -2.07 -5.32
N ARG A 133 4.74 -2.72 -5.28
CA ARG A 133 5.02 -3.94 -6.04
C ARG A 133 4.06 -5.07 -5.69
N ALA A 134 3.75 -5.29 -4.41
CA ALA A 134 2.81 -6.33 -3.99
C ALA A 134 1.40 -6.15 -4.59
N VAL A 135 0.91 -4.91 -4.70
CA VAL A 135 -0.37 -4.64 -5.38
C VAL A 135 -0.29 -5.01 -6.87
N LEU A 136 0.77 -4.59 -7.56
CA LEU A 136 0.98 -4.92 -8.99
C LEU A 136 1.11 -6.44 -9.21
N THR A 137 1.80 -7.14 -8.32
CA THR A 137 1.94 -8.60 -8.36
C THR A 137 0.58 -9.28 -8.25
N LEU A 138 -0.29 -8.85 -7.32
CA LEU A 138 -1.64 -9.40 -7.20
C LEU A 138 -2.45 -9.17 -8.49
N LEU A 139 -2.41 -7.95 -9.04
CA LEU A 139 -3.15 -7.58 -10.26
C LEU A 139 -2.71 -8.36 -11.50
N CYS A 140 -1.54 -9.00 -11.46
CA CYS A 140 -1.01 -9.83 -12.54
C CYS A 140 -1.08 -11.34 -12.26
N ASP A 141 -1.49 -11.74 -11.06
CA ASP A 141 -1.50 -13.16 -10.69
C ASP A 141 -2.60 -13.88 -11.47
N GLU A 142 -2.30 -15.08 -11.98
CA GLU A 142 -3.28 -15.89 -12.73
C GLU A 142 -4.52 -16.19 -11.90
N ARG A 143 -4.38 -16.35 -10.58
CA ARG A 143 -5.53 -16.54 -9.68
C ARG A 143 -6.45 -15.32 -9.66
N ALA A 144 -5.93 -14.12 -9.93
CA ALA A 144 -6.71 -12.88 -9.98
C ALA A 144 -7.22 -12.55 -11.39
N THR A 145 -6.52 -13.00 -12.44
CA THR A 145 -6.76 -12.55 -13.83
C THR A 145 -7.43 -13.59 -14.73
N ALA A 146 -7.23 -14.89 -14.48
CA ALA A 146 -7.90 -15.94 -15.24
C ALA A 146 -9.42 -15.91 -15.01
N VAL A 147 -10.19 -16.33 -16.01
CA VAL A 147 -11.67 -16.36 -15.95
C VAL A 147 -12.16 -17.21 -14.78
N ASP A 148 -11.50 -18.33 -14.53
CA ASP A 148 -11.72 -19.29 -13.45
C ASP A 148 -10.71 -19.13 -12.30
N GLY A 149 -9.98 -18.01 -12.26
CA GLY A 149 -9.01 -17.71 -11.22
C GLY A 149 -9.69 -17.64 -9.85
N ALA A 150 -9.11 -18.33 -8.86
CA ALA A 150 -9.68 -18.46 -7.52
C ALA A 150 -9.91 -17.12 -6.78
N TRP A 151 -9.29 -16.03 -7.23
CA TRP A 151 -9.40 -14.69 -6.66
C TRP A 151 -10.07 -13.70 -7.61
N ALA A 152 -10.41 -14.11 -8.83
CA ALA A 152 -10.82 -13.21 -9.90
C ALA A 152 -12.11 -12.45 -9.58
N GLU A 153 -13.10 -13.10 -8.97
CA GLU A 153 -14.35 -12.46 -8.53
C GLU A 153 -14.09 -11.41 -7.44
N ALA A 154 -13.40 -11.79 -6.36
CA ALA A 154 -13.08 -10.87 -5.26
C ALA A 154 -12.25 -9.66 -5.74
N VAL A 155 -11.35 -9.87 -6.71
CA VAL A 155 -10.55 -8.80 -7.32
C VAL A 155 -11.39 -7.90 -8.22
N ARG A 156 -12.37 -8.41 -8.95
CA ARG A 156 -13.33 -7.60 -9.72
C ARG A 156 -14.23 -6.78 -8.80
N ASP A 157 -14.86 -7.41 -7.81
CA ASP A 157 -15.78 -6.74 -6.88
C ASP A 157 -15.09 -5.61 -6.09
N TRP A 158 -13.82 -5.81 -5.73
CA TRP A 158 -13.01 -4.77 -5.09
C TRP A 158 -12.66 -3.60 -6.01
N GLN A 159 -12.43 -3.85 -7.30
CA GLN A 159 -12.13 -2.80 -8.28
C GLN A 159 -13.38 -2.02 -8.71
N ASP A 160 -14.53 -2.69 -8.77
CA ASP A 160 -15.82 -2.09 -9.19
C ASP A 160 -16.50 -1.26 -8.08
N ALA A 161 -16.01 -1.37 -6.84
CA ALA A 161 -16.47 -0.62 -5.68
C ALA A 161 -15.50 0.53 -5.31
N ARG A 162 -15.65 1.10 -4.11
CA ARG A 162 -14.66 2.04 -3.57
C ARG A 162 -13.36 1.30 -3.21
N ILE A 163 -12.33 1.48 -4.03
CA ILE A 163 -11.02 0.83 -3.88
C ILE A 163 -10.39 1.19 -2.53
N ARG A 164 -10.44 0.24 -1.59
CA ARG A 164 -9.84 0.36 -0.26
C ARG A 164 -8.65 -0.57 -0.11
N LYS A 165 -7.55 -0.06 0.45
CA LYS A 165 -6.36 -0.84 0.82
C LYS A 165 -6.09 -0.63 2.30
N VAL A 166 -5.77 -1.69 3.02
CA VAL A 166 -5.42 -1.62 4.44
C VAL A 166 -4.12 -2.37 4.66
N VAL A 167 -3.12 -1.67 5.18
CA VAL A 167 -1.84 -2.25 5.57
C VAL A 167 -1.85 -2.49 7.08
N ARG A 168 -1.53 -3.71 7.48
CA ARG A 168 -1.31 -4.10 8.87
C ARG A 168 0.14 -4.52 9.06
N ARG A 169 0.61 -4.53 10.31
CA ARG A 169 1.94 -5.04 10.64
C ARG A 169 1.86 -6.37 11.37
N ALA A 170 2.82 -7.24 11.10
CA ALA A 170 3.00 -8.49 11.83
C ALA A 170 4.48 -8.79 12.07
N ARG A 171 4.75 -9.65 13.05
CA ARG A 171 6.11 -10.12 13.40
C ARG A 171 6.08 -11.54 13.92
N GLY A 172 7.21 -12.24 13.88
CA GLY A 172 7.37 -13.56 14.50
C GLY A 172 6.22 -14.52 14.19
N ALA A 173 5.52 -14.99 15.23
CA ALA A 173 4.42 -15.94 15.07
C ALA A 173 3.18 -15.37 14.35
N GLU A 174 2.91 -14.07 14.47
CA GLU A 174 1.80 -13.43 13.77
C GLU A 174 2.05 -13.36 12.27
N TRP A 175 3.29 -13.06 11.87
CA TRP A 175 3.70 -13.09 10.47
C TRP A 175 3.59 -14.49 9.88
N ARG A 176 4.07 -15.52 10.61
CA ARG A 176 3.95 -16.92 10.17
C ARG A 176 2.50 -17.34 9.94
N ARG A 177 1.59 -17.02 10.87
CA ARG A 177 0.15 -17.30 10.73
C ARG A 177 -0.47 -16.55 9.56
N ALA A 178 -0.08 -15.30 9.33
CA ALA A 178 -0.54 -14.55 8.15
C ALA A 178 -0.07 -15.21 6.83
N CYS A 179 1.12 -15.84 6.83
CA CYS A 179 1.63 -16.55 5.67
C CYS A 179 0.90 -17.88 5.36
N GLU A 180 0.20 -18.46 6.34
CA GLU A 180 -0.61 -19.68 6.15
C GLU A 180 -1.88 -19.40 5.33
N LEU A 181 -2.37 -18.16 5.30
CA LEU A 181 -3.52 -17.77 4.49
C LEU A 181 -3.15 -17.63 3.01
N PRO A 182 -4.09 -17.83 2.06
CA PRO A 182 -3.86 -17.55 0.64
C PRO A 182 -3.40 -16.11 0.41
N GLY A 183 -2.33 -15.94 -0.35
CA GLY A 183 -1.74 -14.63 -0.62
C GLY A 183 -0.36 -14.75 -1.25
N ILE A 184 0.25 -13.60 -1.57
CA ILE A 184 1.55 -13.52 -2.22
C ILE A 184 2.47 -12.71 -1.32
N THR A 185 3.63 -13.27 -0.97
CA THR A 185 4.70 -12.52 -0.30
C THR A 185 5.63 -11.96 -1.35
N VAL A 186 5.86 -10.65 -1.30
CA VAL A 186 6.83 -9.93 -2.13
C VAL A 186 7.96 -9.45 -1.24
N SER A 187 9.19 -9.66 -1.69
CA SER A 187 10.40 -9.23 -0.99
C SER A 187 11.00 -7.99 -1.66
N GLY A 188 11.30 -6.99 -0.85
CA GLY A 188 12.19 -5.87 -1.14
C GLY A 188 13.62 -6.19 -0.75
N ALA A 189 14.46 -5.16 -0.60
CA ALA A 189 15.84 -5.33 -0.16
C ALA A 189 15.93 -5.78 1.30
N HIS A 190 15.06 -5.24 2.16
CA HIS A 190 15.03 -5.47 3.60
C HIS A 190 13.62 -5.74 4.15
N THR A 191 12.59 -5.63 3.30
CA THR A 191 11.19 -5.72 3.69
C THR A 191 10.51 -6.92 3.04
N GLU A 192 9.57 -7.52 3.76
CA GLU A 192 8.61 -8.45 3.18
C GLU A 192 7.21 -7.88 3.37
N VAL A 193 6.43 -7.83 2.28
CA VAL A 193 5.02 -7.47 2.30
C VAL A 193 4.22 -8.63 1.71
N ARG A 194 3.18 -9.04 2.42
CA ARG A 194 2.23 -10.04 1.93
C ARG A 194 0.93 -9.35 1.53
N VAL A 195 0.53 -9.52 0.28
CA VAL A 195 -0.78 -9.11 -0.23
C VAL A 195 -1.71 -10.31 -0.25
N PHE A 196 -2.98 -10.08 0.06
CA PHE A 196 -4.02 -11.11 0.12
C PHE A 196 -5.06 -10.85 -0.97
N PRO A 197 -5.84 -11.86 -1.41
CA PRO A 197 -7.04 -11.58 -2.18
C PRO A 197 -7.94 -10.61 -1.41
N PRO A 198 -8.71 -9.74 -2.08
CA PRO A 198 -9.65 -8.86 -1.40
C PRO A 198 -10.64 -9.66 -0.55
N VAL A 199 -11.00 -9.09 0.60
CA VAL A 199 -11.94 -9.70 1.55
C VAL A 199 -13.11 -8.75 1.78
N PRO A 200 -14.30 -9.26 2.13
CA PRO A 200 -15.42 -8.41 2.54
C PRO A 200 -15.03 -7.53 3.74
N LEU A 201 -15.55 -6.30 3.79
CA LEU A 201 -15.21 -5.31 4.82
C LEU A 201 -15.52 -5.82 6.24
N ASP A 202 -16.57 -6.61 6.39
CA ASP A 202 -17.03 -7.26 7.63
C ASP A 202 -16.56 -8.74 7.75
N GLY A 203 -15.84 -9.25 6.75
CA GLY A 203 -15.45 -10.67 6.62
C GLY A 203 -13.94 -10.93 6.76
N TRP A 204 -13.22 -10.15 7.55
CA TRP A 204 -11.78 -10.32 7.71
C TRP A 204 -11.40 -11.69 8.33
N PRO A 205 -10.42 -12.42 7.78
CA PRO A 205 -9.84 -13.59 8.44
C PRO A 205 -9.32 -13.24 9.83
N LYS A 206 -9.56 -14.11 10.81
CA LYS A 206 -9.24 -13.85 12.24
C LYS A 206 -7.76 -13.56 12.46
N GLU A 207 -6.90 -14.20 11.67
CA GLU A 207 -5.45 -14.03 11.69
C GLU A 207 -5.03 -12.62 11.29
N LEU A 208 -5.77 -11.99 10.36
CA LEU A 208 -5.53 -10.62 9.90
C LEU A 208 -6.23 -9.60 10.77
N ALA A 209 -7.47 -9.87 11.19
CA ALA A 209 -8.33 -8.96 11.96
C ALA A 209 -7.70 -8.51 13.29
N LYS A 210 -6.88 -9.36 13.91
CA LYS A 210 -6.17 -9.06 15.17
C LYS A 210 -4.86 -8.26 15.00
N LEU A 211 -4.33 -8.15 13.78
CA LEU A 211 -3.08 -7.44 13.53
C LEU A 211 -3.28 -5.93 13.64
N GLN A 212 -2.26 -5.22 14.12
CA GLN A 212 -2.33 -3.78 14.34
C GLN A 212 -2.30 -3.01 13.02
N VAL A 213 -3.24 -2.05 12.88
CA VAL A 213 -3.35 -1.11 11.74
C VAL A 213 -2.61 0.22 12.02
N SER A 214 -2.55 0.67 13.28
CA SER A 214 -1.94 1.94 13.69
C SER A 214 -0.48 1.80 14.14
N GLY A 215 0.23 2.92 14.32
CA GLY A 215 1.56 2.96 14.95
C GLY A 215 2.66 2.20 14.20
N THR A 216 2.54 2.14 12.87
CA THR A 216 3.62 1.69 12.00
C THR A 216 4.47 2.91 11.65
N GLU A 217 5.40 3.23 12.54
CA GLU A 217 6.42 4.23 12.31
C GLU A 217 7.65 3.53 11.76
N LEU A 218 8.06 3.93 10.56
CA LEU A 218 9.26 3.47 9.87
C LEU A 218 9.97 4.71 9.36
N ASP A 219 11.30 4.68 9.46
CA ASP A 219 12.19 5.73 9.00
C ASP A 219 13.21 5.12 8.03
N ASP A 220 13.87 5.98 7.26
CA ASP A 220 15.01 5.56 6.43
C ASP A 220 16.32 5.86 7.17
N PRO A 221 17.22 4.88 7.33
CA PRO A 221 18.48 5.11 8.03
C PRO A 221 19.44 6.02 7.25
N GLN A 222 19.25 6.13 5.93
CA GLN A 222 19.98 7.00 5.02
C GLN A 222 19.00 7.57 4.00
N PRO A 223 19.25 8.77 3.45
CA PRO A 223 18.42 9.32 2.39
C PRO A 223 18.28 8.35 1.21
N PRO A 224 17.06 8.16 0.65
CA PRO A 224 16.87 7.34 -0.53
C PRO A 224 17.67 7.83 -1.73
N VAL A 225 18.25 6.89 -2.48
CA VAL A 225 19.01 7.20 -3.70
C VAL A 225 18.09 7.84 -4.74
N THR A 226 18.60 8.82 -5.50
CA THR A 226 17.87 9.41 -6.62
C THR A 226 17.55 8.34 -7.67
N PRO A 227 16.27 8.17 -8.08
CA PRO A 227 15.92 7.19 -9.10
C PRO A 227 16.52 7.57 -10.47
N GLY A 228 16.87 6.56 -11.26
CA GLY A 228 17.27 6.77 -12.65
C GLY A 228 16.10 7.26 -13.52
N PRO A 229 16.38 7.86 -14.69
CA PRO A 229 15.35 8.48 -15.54
C PRO A 229 14.29 7.48 -16.04
N GLU A 230 14.66 6.22 -16.23
CA GLU A 230 13.79 5.15 -16.73
C GLU A 230 13.00 4.43 -15.63
N VAL A 231 13.16 4.81 -14.36
CA VAL A 231 12.46 4.18 -13.23
C VAL A 231 11.14 4.91 -12.98
N PRO A 232 9.98 4.23 -12.97
CA PRO A 232 8.73 4.80 -12.50
C PRO A 232 8.86 5.31 -11.07
N VAL A 233 8.38 6.53 -10.81
CA VAL A 233 8.43 7.15 -9.48
C VAL A 233 7.03 7.44 -8.97
N LEU A 234 6.75 7.02 -7.74
CA LEU A 234 5.56 7.41 -7.00
C LEU A 234 5.95 8.54 -6.05
N TRP A 235 5.49 9.75 -6.36
CA TRP A 235 5.80 10.95 -5.61
C TRP A 235 4.77 11.19 -4.52
N LEU A 236 5.19 11.14 -3.25
CA LEU A 236 4.36 11.48 -2.10
C LEU A 236 4.27 13.00 -1.92
N ASN A 237 3.11 13.47 -1.50
CA ASN A 237 2.89 14.87 -1.13
C ASN A 237 3.76 15.24 0.10
N PRO A 238 4.65 16.26 0.00
CA PRO A 238 5.50 16.68 1.12
C PRO A 238 4.74 17.35 2.27
N GLU A 239 3.52 17.82 2.03
CA GLU A 239 2.73 18.58 3.00
C GLU A 239 1.84 17.69 3.88
N LEU A 240 1.80 16.37 3.60
CA LEU A 240 0.94 15.43 4.30
C LEU A 240 1.75 14.46 5.15
N GLU A 241 1.57 14.56 6.47
CA GLU A 241 2.06 13.54 7.37
C GLU A 241 1.19 12.27 7.27
N MET A 242 1.83 11.14 7.04
CA MET A 242 1.17 9.83 6.96
C MET A 242 1.99 8.82 7.75
N SER A 243 1.32 8.00 8.56
CA SER A 243 1.94 6.77 9.08
C SER A 243 2.43 5.90 7.93
N ALA A 244 3.45 5.07 8.16
CA ALA A 244 4.03 4.27 7.08
C ALA A 244 2.98 3.36 6.43
N GLY A 245 2.08 2.74 7.23
CA GLY A 245 1.01 1.89 6.71
C GLY A 245 0.05 2.62 5.76
N LYS A 246 -0.29 3.88 6.03
CA LYS A 246 -1.12 4.70 5.13
C LYS A 246 -0.36 5.07 3.86
N ALA A 247 0.88 5.51 3.98
CA ALA A 247 1.72 5.81 2.83
C ALA A 247 1.90 4.57 1.92
N MET A 248 2.04 3.36 2.49
CA MET A 248 2.10 2.10 1.76
C MET A 248 0.79 1.81 1.00
N ALA A 249 -0.37 2.02 1.64
CA ALA A 249 -1.67 1.88 0.98
C ALA A 249 -1.81 2.85 -0.20
N GLN A 250 -1.39 4.11 -0.01
CA GLN A 250 -1.46 5.15 -1.04
C GLN A 250 -0.47 4.89 -2.19
N ALA A 251 0.75 4.43 -1.90
CA ALA A 251 1.71 4.00 -2.92
C ALA A 251 1.17 2.82 -3.75
N GLY A 252 0.57 1.82 -3.10
CA GLY A 252 -0.13 0.74 -3.80
C GLY A 252 -1.31 1.20 -4.65
N HIS A 253 -2.02 2.26 -4.23
CA HIS A 253 -3.06 2.87 -5.04
C HIS A 253 -2.49 3.61 -6.26
N ALA A 254 -1.43 4.39 -6.09
CA ALA A 254 -0.78 5.11 -7.18
C ALA A 254 -0.21 4.16 -8.25
N ALA A 255 0.42 3.06 -7.80
CA ALA A 255 0.89 2.00 -8.69
C ALA A 255 -0.25 1.37 -9.51
N GLN A 256 -1.39 1.11 -8.87
CA GLN A 256 -2.58 0.58 -9.56
C GLN A 256 -3.13 1.57 -10.60
N LEU A 257 -3.18 2.87 -10.30
CA LEU A 257 -3.63 3.87 -11.28
C LEU A 257 -2.68 3.92 -12.49
N ALA A 258 -1.37 3.95 -12.25
CA ALA A 258 -0.40 3.88 -13.34
C ALA A 258 -0.57 2.59 -14.18
N TRP A 259 -0.76 1.45 -13.51
CA TRP A 259 -0.98 0.17 -14.19
C TRP A 259 -2.17 0.20 -15.14
N TRP A 260 -3.28 0.81 -14.74
CA TRP A 260 -4.48 0.90 -15.56
C TRP A 260 -4.31 1.77 -16.81
N GLU A 261 -3.49 2.82 -16.75
CA GLU A 261 -3.21 3.69 -17.90
C GLU A 261 -2.22 3.08 -18.91
N LEU A 262 -1.48 2.04 -18.52
CA LEU A 262 -0.52 1.39 -19.41
C LEU A 262 -1.20 0.44 -20.39
N ALA A 263 -0.70 0.40 -21.63
CA ALA A 263 -1.04 -0.62 -22.61
C ALA A 263 -0.38 -1.97 -22.27
N ASP A 264 -0.89 -3.06 -22.83
CA ASP A 264 -0.46 -4.43 -22.46
C ASP A 264 1.03 -4.68 -22.67
N ALA A 265 1.63 -4.19 -23.75
CA ALA A 265 3.07 -4.33 -23.99
C ALA A 265 3.92 -3.62 -22.91
N GLN A 266 3.40 -2.54 -22.34
CA GLN A 266 4.08 -1.73 -21.33
C GLN A 266 3.91 -2.35 -19.94
N ARG A 267 2.72 -2.89 -19.65
CA ARG A 267 2.43 -3.74 -18.50
C ARG A 267 3.35 -4.97 -18.46
N GLU A 268 3.51 -5.64 -19.61
CA GLU A 268 4.45 -6.76 -19.78
C GLU A 268 5.89 -6.33 -19.49
N ALA A 269 6.33 -5.20 -20.05
CA ALA A 269 7.67 -4.69 -19.81
C ALA A 269 7.94 -4.41 -18.33
N TRP A 270 6.99 -3.78 -17.63
CA TRP A 270 7.14 -3.48 -16.21
C TRP A 270 7.11 -4.75 -15.35
N ARG A 271 6.27 -5.73 -15.69
CA ARG A 271 6.25 -7.04 -15.02
C ARG A 271 7.57 -7.79 -15.17
N ARG A 272 8.16 -7.82 -16.36
CA ARG A 272 9.48 -8.44 -16.59
C ARG A 272 10.63 -7.72 -15.86
N ALA A 273 10.42 -6.47 -15.47
CA ALA A 273 11.34 -5.72 -14.61
C ALA A 273 11.00 -5.90 -13.11
N ASP A 274 10.25 -6.95 -12.74
CA ASP A 274 9.79 -7.24 -11.37
C ASP A 274 9.05 -6.07 -10.71
N PHE A 275 8.34 -5.30 -11.54
CA PHE A 275 7.65 -4.07 -11.16
C PHE A 275 8.57 -3.02 -10.52
N ALA A 276 9.83 -2.93 -10.96
CA ALA A 276 10.79 -1.95 -10.46
C ALA A 276 10.20 -0.53 -10.47
N LEU A 277 10.22 0.13 -9.32
CA LEU A 277 9.71 1.49 -9.11
C LEU A 277 10.40 2.11 -7.89
N ALA A 278 10.35 3.43 -7.80
CA ALA A 278 10.81 4.19 -6.65
C ALA A 278 9.64 4.91 -5.96
N VAL A 279 9.71 5.06 -4.63
CA VAL A 279 8.78 5.94 -3.89
C VAL A 279 9.57 7.06 -3.24
N ARG A 280 9.21 8.32 -3.50
CA ARG A 280 9.96 9.49 -3.01
C ARG A 280 9.01 10.57 -2.50
N VAL A 281 9.43 11.34 -1.50
CA VAL A 281 8.74 12.57 -1.13
C VAL A 281 9.17 13.65 -2.12
N ALA A 282 8.21 14.33 -2.75
CA ALA A 282 8.51 15.40 -3.69
C ALA A 282 9.04 16.65 -2.96
N ALA A 283 9.91 17.43 -3.61
CA ALA A 283 10.15 18.81 -3.17
C ALA A 283 8.86 19.64 -3.39
N PRO A 284 8.53 20.63 -2.54
CA PRO A 284 7.29 21.41 -2.66
C PRO A 284 7.06 22.03 -4.06
N GLU A 285 8.11 22.56 -4.69
CA GLU A 285 8.04 23.16 -6.02
C GLU A 285 7.77 22.11 -7.10
N HIS A 286 8.38 20.93 -6.94
CA HIS A 286 8.18 19.80 -7.85
C HIS A 286 6.77 19.23 -7.70
N TRP A 287 6.24 19.16 -6.49
CA TRP A 287 4.88 18.70 -6.21
C TRP A 287 3.81 19.55 -6.91
N ALA A 288 3.98 20.87 -6.89
CA ALA A 288 3.08 21.79 -7.59
C ALA A 288 3.07 21.51 -9.10
N ALA A 289 4.23 21.19 -9.71
CA ALA A 289 4.30 20.84 -11.12
C ALA A 289 3.65 19.47 -11.40
N LEU A 290 3.94 18.46 -10.58
CA LEU A 290 3.40 17.10 -10.70
C LEU A 290 1.87 17.10 -10.70
N THR A 291 1.23 17.82 -9.77
CA THR A 291 -0.24 17.84 -9.65
C THR A 291 -0.95 18.52 -10.82
N ARG A 292 -0.24 19.31 -11.64
CA ARG A 292 -0.76 19.94 -12.87
C ARG A 292 -0.36 19.24 -14.16
N SER A 293 0.40 18.16 -14.08
CA SER A 293 1.01 17.50 -15.24
C SER A 293 0.05 16.60 -16.04
N GLY A 294 -1.15 16.31 -15.50
CA GLY A 294 -2.06 15.31 -16.06
C GLY A 294 -1.67 13.86 -15.75
N LEU A 295 -0.59 13.63 -14.97
CA LEU A 295 -0.21 12.31 -14.50
C LEU A 295 -1.28 11.71 -13.56
N PRO A 296 -1.38 10.36 -13.48
CA PRO A 296 -2.27 9.70 -12.54
C PRO A 296 -2.03 10.16 -11.10
N VAL A 297 -3.08 10.61 -10.44
CA VAL A 297 -3.03 11.17 -9.08
C VAL A 297 -4.01 10.47 -8.16
N VAL A 298 -3.51 10.04 -7.01
CA VAL A 298 -4.34 9.53 -5.92
C VAL A 298 -4.90 10.72 -5.14
N ARG A 299 -6.22 10.72 -4.95
CA ARG A 299 -6.92 11.68 -4.11
C ARG A 299 -7.55 10.94 -2.94
N ASP A 300 -7.26 11.38 -1.72
CA ASP A 300 -7.85 10.73 -0.55
C ASP A 300 -9.37 10.94 -0.54
N ALA A 301 -10.12 9.85 -0.38
CA ALA A 301 -11.58 9.88 -0.38
C ALA A 301 -12.17 10.37 0.96
N GLY A 302 -11.35 10.81 1.92
CA GLY A 302 -11.82 11.38 3.18
C GLY A 302 -12.09 10.37 4.30
N PHE A 303 -11.51 9.16 4.21
CA PHE A 303 -11.65 8.12 5.24
C PHE A 303 -10.47 8.10 6.22
N THR A 304 -9.64 9.14 6.19
CA THR A 304 -8.45 9.29 7.03
C THR A 304 -8.45 10.67 7.68
N GLU A 305 -7.51 10.97 8.60
CA GLU A 305 -7.32 12.34 9.09
C GLU A 305 -6.86 13.35 8.01
N ILE A 306 -6.59 12.90 6.78
CA ILE A 306 -6.27 13.77 5.65
C ILE A 306 -7.57 14.39 5.11
N ALA A 307 -7.52 15.69 4.82
CA ALA A 307 -8.67 16.40 4.27
C ALA A 307 -9.17 15.72 2.97
N PRO A 308 -10.47 15.44 2.83
CA PRO A 308 -11.03 14.82 1.64
C PRO A 308 -10.64 15.59 0.37
N GLY A 309 -10.25 14.87 -0.69
CA GLY A 309 -9.84 15.45 -1.97
C GLY A 309 -8.36 15.84 -2.07
N SER A 310 -7.59 15.73 -0.97
CA SER A 310 -6.15 15.98 -0.97
C SER A 310 -5.42 15.02 -1.91
N CYS A 311 -4.55 15.57 -2.78
CA CYS A 311 -3.63 14.77 -3.57
C CYS A 311 -2.60 14.13 -2.62
N THR A 312 -2.52 12.80 -2.59
CA THR A 312 -1.59 12.08 -1.69
C THR A 312 -0.35 11.61 -2.43
N VAL A 313 -0.52 11.06 -3.63
CA VAL A 313 0.56 10.48 -4.43
C VAL A 313 0.32 10.74 -5.92
N VAL A 314 1.36 11.12 -6.65
CA VAL A 314 1.34 11.20 -8.12
C VAL A 314 2.23 10.08 -8.69
N ALA A 315 1.71 9.34 -9.67
CA ALA A 315 2.46 8.28 -10.34
C ALA A 315 3.10 8.80 -11.63
N ASP A 316 4.42 8.93 -11.62
CA ASP A 316 5.24 9.42 -12.72
C ASP A 316 5.97 8.25 -13.39
N HIS A 317 5.28 7.60 -14.33
CA HIS A 317 5.86 6.55 -15.16
C HIS A 317 6.50 7.17 -16.41
N PRO A 318 7.74 6.79 -16.81
CA PRO A 318 8.46 7.41 -17.94
C PRO A 318 7.66 7.44 -19.25
N ILE A 319 6.85 6.41 -19.49
CA ILE A 319 5.95 6.30 -20.65
C ILE A 319 4.93 7.46 -20.76
N PHE A 320 4.56 8.08 -19.63
CA PHE A 320 3.65 9.23 -19.64
C PHE A 320 4.37 10.54 -20.00
N ARG A 321 5.69 10.60 -19.80
CA ARG A 321 6.53 11.77 -20.10
C ARG A 321 6.70 11.88 -21.63
N GLY A 322 5.81 12.61 -22.28
CA GLY A 322 5.86 12.87 -23.72
C GLY A 322 4.54 12.70 -24.47
N ARG A 323 3.45 12.32 -23.81
CA ARG A 323 2.11 12.41 -24.40
C ARG A 323 1.59 13.84 -24.27
N PRO A 324 1.26 14.56 -25.36
CA PRO A 324 0.31 15.65 -25.25
C PRO A 324 -1.02 15.02 -24.81
N TRP A 325 -1.51 15.40 -23.63
CA TRP A 325 -2.83 14.99 -23.19
C TRP A 325 -3.84 15.82 -23.97
N GLU A 326 -4.57 15.18 -24.90
CA GLU A 326 -5.69 15.84 -25.54
C GLU A 326 -6.87 15.86 -24.56
N LEU A 327 -7.37 17.08 -24.32
CA LEU A 327 -8.54 17.42 -23.50
C LEU A 327 -9.83 16.81 -24.05
#